data_AF-A0A183S7Z8-F1
#
_entry.id   AF-A0A183S7Z8-F1
#
_cell.length_a   1.000
_cell.length_b   1.000
_cell.length_c   1.000
_cell.angle_alpha   90.00
_cell.angle_beta   90.00
_cell.angle_gamma   90.00
#
_symmetry.space_group_name_H-M   'P 1'
#
loop_
_entity.id
_entity.type
_entity.pdbx_description
1 polymer ?
#
loop_
_entity_poly.entity_id
_entity_poly.type
_entity_poly.pdbx_seq_one_letter_code
_entity_poly.pdbx_strand_id
1 'polypeptide(L)'
;MSESLQQDKSEMDESLTEPALLDCETSSLVSTPENEGTSQHPIDRNKKDVILKHILFPELLVERELRNLKEAKSSGLDDLPAKFLKELASELFKPPAHIFNSIFESGKLPSEWKASNIYPIYKSGARSNVKNYRPVSLTSIFCKIWESIFKKVTMKSLEEN
;
A
#
# COMPACT_ATOMS: atom_id res chain seq x y z
N MET A 1 38.20 55.25 33.61
CA MET A 1 37.19 55.09 32.55
C MET A 1 36.19 54.09 33.11
N SER A 2 35.21 54.52 33.93
CA SER A 2 33.96 55.23 33.54
C SER A 2 33.14 54.35 32.58
N GLU A 3 31.88 53.95 32.78
CA GLU A 3 30.81 54.20 33.76
C GLU A 3 29.81 53.01 33.69
N SER A 4 28.95 52.90 34.70
CA SER A 4 27.78 52.03 34.82
C SER A 4 26.65 52.40 33.83
N LEU A 5 25.74 51.46 33.50
CA LEU A 5 24.27 51.68 33.44
C LEU A 5 23.48 50.40 33.05
N GLN A 6 22.99 49.73 34.09
CA GLN A 6 21.63 49.30 34.41
C GLN A 6 20.50 49.14 33.34
N GLN A 7 19.76 48.02 33.51
CA GLN A 7 18.28 47.81 33.40
C GLN A 7 17.59 47.99 32.01
N ASP A 8 16.44 47.41 31.64
CA ASP A 8 15.28 46.74 32.27
C ASP A 8 14.54 45.99 31.11
N LYS A 9 14.13 44.73 31.24
CA LYS A 9 12.76 44.27 31.59
C LYS A 9 11.62 44.75 30.67
N SER A 10 11.08 43.82 29.87
CA SER A 10 9.63 43.73 29.63
C SER A 10 9.22 42.27 29.40
N GLU A 11 8.58 41.72 30.42
CA GLU A 11 7.65 40.58 30.33
C GLU A 11 6.28 41.07 29.82
N MET A 12 5.43 40.10 29.47
CA MET A 12 3.98 40.17 29.19
C MET A 12 3.61 40.68 27.78
N ASP A 13 2.65 40.11 27.05
CA ASP A 13 1.63 39.13 27.41
C ASP A 13 1.09 38.39 26.18
N GLU A 14 0.60 37.19 26.46
CA GLU A 14 -0.53 36.48 25.86
C GLU A 14 -1.39 37.21 24.81
N SER A 15 -1.58 36.59 23.64
CA SER A 15 -2.91 36.41 23.04
C SER A 15 -2.84 35.56 21.77
N LEU A 16 -3.37 34.35 21.90
CA LEU A 16 -4.39 33.74 21.02
C LEU A 16 -4.39 34.22 19.56
N THR A 17 -4.04 33.33 18.63
CA THR A 17 -4.90 32.97 17.48
C THR A 17 -4.29 31.73 16.80
N GLU A 18 -4.80 30.55 17.19
CA GLU A 18 -4.96 29.43 16.27
C GLU A 18 -5.88 29.86 15.11
N PRO A 19 -5.56 29.48 13.87
CA PRO A 19 -6.69 29.06 13.04
C PRO A 19 -6.42 27.83 12.16
N ALA A 20 -7.46 27.02 12.13
CA ALA A 20 -7.87 26.08 11.08
C ALA A 20 -7.28 24.67 11.13
N LEU A 21 -7.75 23.92 12.12
CA LEU A 21 -8.34 22.61 11.86
C LEU A 21 -9.26 22.70 10.63
N LEU A 22 -8.90 22.00 9.55
CA LEU A 22 -9.78 21.75 8.43
C LEU A 22 -10.54 20.46 8.72
N ASP A 23 -11.68 20.60 9.39
CA ASP A 23 -12.67 19.54 9.51
C ASP A 23 -13.26 19.28 8.11
N CYS A 24 -12.82 18.19 7.48
CA CYS A 24 -13.47 17.65 6.29
C CYS A 24 -14.33 16.46 6.71
N GLU A 25 -15.38 16.74 7.48
CA GLU A 25 -16.58 15.91 7.51
C GLU A 25 -17.66 16.58 6.65
N THR A 26 -17.79 16.16 5.40
CA THR A 26 -19.07 16.16 4.72
C THR A 26 -19.26 14.82 4.02
N SER A 27 -20.06 13.98 4.67
CA SER A 27 -20.88 12.97 4.02
C SER A 27 -21.50 13.53 2.73
N SER A 28 -21.26 12.83 1.63
CA SER A 28 -22.19 12.77 0.51
C SER A 28 -22.13 11.37 -0.06
N LEU A 29 -23.00 10.52 0.50
CA LEU A 29 -23.55 9.35 -0.19
C LEU A 29 -24.23 9.84 -1.47
N VAL A 30 -23.55 9.71 -2.60
CA VAL A 30 -24.21 9.71 -3.91
C VAL A 30 -24.45 8.26 -4.31
N SER A 31 -25.68 7.79 -4.09
CA SER A 31 -26.18 6.56 -4.69
C SER A 31 -26.33 6.80 -6.19
N THR A 32 -25.41 6.26 -7.00
CA THR A 32 -25.62 6.20 -8.45
C THR A 32 -26.58 5.08 -8.77
N PRO A 33 -27.66 5.33 -9.54
CA PRO A 33 -28.63 4.30 -9.91
C PRO A 33 -28.00 3.29 -10.87
N GLU A 34 -28.29 2.03 -10.61
CA GLU A 34 -28.03 0.90 -11.50
C GLU A 34 -28.70 1.17 -12.85
N ASN A 35 -27.92 1.18 -13.93
CA ASN A 35 -28.45 1.13 -15.28
C ASN A 35 -28.04 -0.21 -15.89
N GLU A 36 -28.99 -1.15 -15.90
CA GLU A 36 -28.90 -2.40 -16.62
C GLU A 36 -28.98 -2.14 -18.13
N GLY A 37 -27.83 -2.24 -18.80
CA GLY A 37 -27.73 -2.38 -20.24
C GLY A 37 -27.08 -3.71 -20.58
N THR A 38 -27.85 -4.80 -20.54
CA THR A 38 -27.35 -6.13 -20.90
C THR A 38 -27.24 -6.28 -22.42
N SER A 39 -26.02 -6.18 -22.96
CA SER A 39 -25.71 -6.82 -24.25
C SER A 39 -25.34 -8.28 -23.97
N GLN A 40 -26.31 -9.18 -24.15
CA GLN A 40 -26.13 -10.62 -23.95
C GLN A 40 -25.39 -11.23 -25.14
N HIS A 41 -24.06 -11.28 -25.07
CA HIS A 41 -23.32 -12.37 -25.71
C HIS A 41 -23.27 -13.57 -24.74
N PRO A 42 -23.54 -14.81 -25.18
CA PRO A 42 -23.45 -15.98 -24.32
C PRO A 42 -21.99 -16.22 -23.97
N ILE A 43 -21.55 -15.72 -22.82
CA ILE A 43 -20.29 -16.14 -22.22
C ILE A 43 -20.56 -17.51 -21.61
N ASP A 44 -20.01 -18.55 -22.22
CA ASP A 44 -19.99 -19.90 -21.65
C ASP A 44 -19.32 -19.84 -20.27
N ARG A 45 -20.15 -19.83 -19.23
CA ARG A 45 -19.74 -19.72 -17.83
C ARG A 45 -18.97 -20.95 -17.36
N ASN A 46 -19.10 -22.08 -18.05
CA ASN A 46 -18.61 -23.37 -17.57
C ASN A 46 -17.11 -23.59 -17.78
N LYS A 47 -16.45 -22.83 -18.67
CA LYS A 47 -15.00 -22.97 -18.93
C LYS A 47 -14.12 -22.12 -17.99
N LYS A 48 -14.66 -21.02 -17.45
CA LYS A 48 -13.92 -20.12 -16.54
C LYS A 48 -13.74 -20.69 -15.14
N ASP A 49 -14.70 -21.49 -14.68
CA ASP A 49 -14.74 -22.04 -13.32
C ASP A 49 -13.70 -23.13 -13.05
N VAL A 50 -13.09 -23.71 -14.08
CA VAL A 50 -12.07 -24.77 -13.93
C VAL A 50 -10.66 -24.18 -13.81
N ILE A 51 -10.37 -23.06 -14.47
CA ILE A 51 -9.02 -22.50 -14.57
C ILE A 51 -8.63 -21.74 -13.28
N LEU A 52 -9.58 -21.06 -12.64
CA LEU A 52 -9.32 -20.26 -11.43
C LEU A 52 -9.15 -21.10 -10.16
N LYS A 53 -9.58 -22.38 -10.16
CA LYS A 53 -9.55 -23.24 -8.96
C LYS A 53 -8.16 -23.65 -8.51
N HIS A 54 -7.10 -23.33 -9.26
CA HIS A 54 -5.74 -23.76 -8.95
C HIS A 54 -4.70 -22.64 -8.87
N ILE A 55 -5.10 -21.39 -8.63
CA ILE A 55 -4.13 -20.36 -8.21
C ILE A 55 -3.75 -20.63 -6.76
N LEU A 56 -2.83 -21.57 -6.57
CA LEU A 56 -2.24 -21.88 -5.29
C LEU A 56 -1.10 -20.90 -5.00
N PHE A 57 -0.87 -20.62 -3.73
CA PHE A 57 0.35 -19.97 -3.23
C PHE A 57 1.18 -21.02 -2.49
N PRO A 58 1.97 -21.86 -3.20
CA PRO A 58 2.79 -22.88 -2.56
C PRO A 58 3.80 -22.25 -1.62
N GLU A 59 4.01 -22.88 -0.47
CA GLU A 59 5.02 -22.50 0.52
C GLU A 59 6.41 -22.24 -0.09
N LEU A 60 6.89 -23.15 -0.96
CA LEU A 60 8.18 -23.02 -1.65
C LEU A 60 8.26 -21.81 -2.59
N LEU A 61 7.13 -21.41 -3.18
CA LEU A 61 7.07 -20.23 -4.04
C LEU A 61 7.15 -18.96 -3.19
N VAL A 62 6.45 -18.94 -2.06
CA VAL A 62 6.50 -17.83 -1.10
C VAL A 62 7.90 -17.66 -0.51
N GLU A 63 8.53 -18.76 -0.10
CA GLU A 63 9.92 -18.76 0.37
C GLU A 63 10.86 -18.18 -0.69
N ARG A 64 10.71 -18.62 -1.95
CA ARG A 64 11.50 -18.10 -3.07
C ARG A 64 11.33 -16.59 -3.26
N GLU A 65 10.10 -16.09 -3.20
CA GLU A 65 9.86 -14.65 -3.33
C GLU A 65 10.46 -13.86 -2.16
N LEU A 66 10.41 -14.39 -0.94
CA LEU A 66 11.06 -13.79 0.24
C LEU A 66 12.59 -13.74 0.07
N ARG A 67 13.22 -14.84 -0.37
CA ARG A 67 14.66 -14.89 -0.66
C ARG A 67 15.09 -13.94 -1.77
N ASN A 68 14.21 -13.67 -2.72
CA ASN A 68 14.47 -12.77 -3.86
C ASN A 68 14.14 -11.30 -3.58
N LEU A 69 13.76 -10.94 -2.35
CA LEU A 69 13.55 -9.55 -1.98
C LEU A 69 14.84 -8.73 -2.18
N LYS A 70 14.67 -7.54 -2.75
CA LYS A 70 15.73 -6.52 -2.76
C LYS A 70 15.75 -5.86 -1.40
N GLU A 71 16.89 -5.93 -0.70
CA GLU A 71 17.05 -5.43 0.67
C GLU A 71 16.79 -3.92 0.78
N ALA A 72 17.10 -3.16 -0.27
CA ALA A 72 16.84 -1.73 -0.35
C ALA A 72 15.35 -1.37 -0.56
N LYS A 73 14.42 -2.33 -0.53
CA LYS A 73 12.99 -2.03 -0.58
C LYS A 73 12.58 -1.33 0.71
N SER A 74 11.93 -0.18 0.55
CA SER A 74 11.28 0.54 1.63
C SER A 74 10.16 -0.30 2.26
N SER A 75 10.08 -0.26 3.58
CA SER A 75 8.99 -0.81 4.38
C SER A 75 7.67 -0.06 4.10
N GLY A 76 6.55 -0.72 4.36
CA GLY A 76 5.23 -0.08 4.35
C GLY A 76 4.89 0.54 5.70
N LEU A 77 3.59 0.69 5.97
CA LEU A 77 3.07 1.11 7.28
C LEU A 77 3.44 0.16 8.42
N ASP A 78 3.76 -1.10 8.08
CA ASP A 78 4.17 -2.16 9.00
C ASP A 78 5.62 -2.03 9.48
N ASP A 79 6.38 -1.09 8.93
CA ASP A 79 7.80 -0.83 9.19
C ASP A 79 8.69 -2.08 9.13
N LEU A 80 8.26 -3.10 8.40
CA LEU A 80 8.96 -4.38 8.33
C LEU A 80 10.04 -4.33 7.23
N PRO A 81 11.35 -4.39 7.57
CA PRO A 81 12.40 -4.23 6.57
C PRO A 81 12.50 -5.45 5.65
N ALA A 82 12.73 -5.21 4.36
CA ALA A 82 12.89 -6.28 3.37
C ALA A 82 14.08 -7.20 3.68
N LYS A 83 15.15 -6.65 4.27
CA LYS A 83 16.33 -7.41 4.69
C LYS A 83 15.98 -8.46 5.75
N PHE A 84 15.23 -8.07 6.78
CA PHE A 84 14.79 -8.96 7.85
C PHE A 84 13.95 -10.12 7.30
N LEU A 85 12.99 -9.82 6.42
CA LEU A 85 12.17 -10.83 5.76
C LEU A 85 12.96 -11.81 4.89
N LYS A 86 14.00 -11.33 4.23
CA LYS A 86 14.88 -12.14 3.38
C LYS A 86 15.77 -13.07 4.21
N GLU A 87 16.32 -12.57 5.32
CA GLU A 87 17.17 -13.34 6.23
C GLU A 87 16.38 -14.47 6.91
N LEU A 88 15.13 -14.21 7.29
CA LEU A 88 14.24 -15.19 7.93
C LEU A 88 13.35 -15.96 6.94
N ALA A 89 13.69 -15.97 5.65
CA ALA A 89 12.81 -16.53 4.64
C ALA A 89 12.53 -18.03 4.88
N SER A 90 13.52 -18.81 5.34
CA SER A 90 13.39 -20.26 5.62
C SER A 90 12.47 -20.57 6.80
N GLU A 91 12.32 -19.64 7.74
CA GLU A 91 11.53 -19.86 8.95
C GLU A 91 10.13 -19.23 8.80
N LEU A 92 10.04 -18.13 8.05
CA LEU A 92 8.86 -17.29 7.98
C LEU A 92 7.93 -17.62 6.80
N PHE A 93 8.29 -18.49 5.84
CA PHE A 93 7.49 -18.62 4.61
C PHE A 93 6.08 -19.22 4.82
N LYS A 94 5.87 -20.03 5.87
CA LYS A 94 4.60 -20.76 6.06
C LYS A 94 3.41 -19.85 6.43
N PRO A 95 3.51 -18.94 7.43
CA PRO A 95 2.38 -18.08 7.77
C PRO A 95 1.90 -17.18 6.60
N PRO A 96 2.78 -16.49 5.84
CA PRO A 96 2.38 -15.74 4.66
C PRO A 96 1.74 -16.63 3.60
N ALA A 97 2.25 -17.84 3.35
CA ALA A 97 1.62 -18.77 2.40
C ALA A 97 0.19 -19.14 2.81
N HIS A 98 -0.05 -19.39 4.09
CA HIS A 98 -1.40 -19.64 4.59
C HIS A 98 -2.31 -18.42 4.38
N ILE A 99 -1.86 -17.23 4.78
CA ILE A 99 -2.60 -15.98 4.59
C ILE A 99 -2.91 -15.73 3.11
N PHE A 100 -1.95 -15.96 2.21
CA PHE A 100 -2.12 -15.73 0.77
C PHE A 100 -3.21 -16.62 0.16
N ASN A 101 -3.24 -17.90 0.55
CA ASN A 101 -4.28 -18.83 0.12
C ASN A 101 -5.64 -18.43 0.71
N SER A 102 -5.70 -18.05 2.00
CA SER A 102 -6.94 -17.57 2.61
C SER A 102 -7.48 -16.29 1.96
N ILE A 103 -6.62 -15.36 1.56
CA ILE A 103 -7.00 -14.15 0.81
C ILE A 103 -7.61 -14.54 -0.54
N PHE A 104 -7.00 -15.49 -1.25
CA PHE A 104 -7.49 -15.94 -2.54
C PHE A 104 -8.84 -16.65 -2.44
N GLU A 105 -9.00 -17.56 -1.48
CA GLU A 105 -10.25 -18.29 -1.23
C GLU A 105 -11.39 -17.38 -0.79
N SER A 106 -11.09 -16.42 0.10
CA SER A 106 -12.10 -15.49 0.64
C SER A 106 -12.40 -14.30 -0.27
N GLY A 107 -11.51 -13.98 -1.21
CA GLY A 107 -11.54 -12.76 -2.01
C GLY A 107 -11.34 -11.48 -1.19
N LYS A 108 -10.84 -11.57 0.04
CA LYS A 108 -10.72 -10.44 0.98
C LYS A 108 -9.27 -10.19 1.37
N LEU A 109 -8.77 -8.99 1.06
CA LEU A 109 -7.48 -8.51 1.57
C LEU A 109 -7.61 -7.97 3.00
N PRO A 110 -6.57 -8.12 3.85
CA PRO A 110 -6.46 -7.44 5.13
C PRO A 110 -6.60 -5.92 4.99
N SER A 111 -7.22 -5.27 5.98
CA SER A 111 -7.34 -3.80 6.03
C SER A 111 -5.99 -3.11 5.98
N GLU A 112 -5.00 -3.69 6.64
CA GLU A 112 -3.65 -3.16 6.79
C GLU A 112 -2.93 -3.11 5.45
N TRP A 113 -3.23 -4.04 4.54
CA TRP A 113 -2.65 -4.08 3.19
C TRP A 113 -3.30 -3.09 2.23
N LYS A 114 -4.49 -2.59 2.56
CA LYS A 114 -5.19 -1.54 1.79
C LYS A 114 -4.68 -0.15 2.14
N ALA A 115 -3.95 -0.01 3.25
CA ALA A 115 -3.35 1.24 3.68
C ALA A 115 -1.91 1.38 3.15
N SER A 116 -1.44 2.62 2.97
CA SER A 116 -0.08 2.91 2.52
C SER A 116 0.38 4.31 2.94
N ASN A 117 1.68 4.49 3.19
CA ASN A 117 2.26 5.83 3.28
C ASN A 117 2.40 6.43 1.88
N ILE A 118 2.03 7.71 1.73
CA ILE A 118 2.22 8.45 0.49
C ILE A 118 3.46 9.32 0.59
N TYR A 119 4.43 9.08 -0.30
CA TYR A 119 5.65 9.87 -0.41
C TYR A 119 5.68 10.68 -1.71
N PRO A 120 5.88 12.00 -1.65
CA PRO A 120 6.04 12.82 -2.84
C PRO A 120 7.43 12.61 -3.45
N ILE A 121 7.48 12.12 -4.70
CA ILE A 121 8.72 12.02 -5.49
C ILE A 121 8.77 13.19 -6.47
N TYR A 122 9.83 13.98 -6.36
CA TYR A 122 10.07 15.09 -7.28
C TYR A 122 10.21 14.60 -8.73
N LYS A 123 9.52 15.28 -9.66
CA LYS A 123 9.60 15.00 -11.10
C LYS A 123 10.49 16.02 -11.81
N SER A 124 10.09 17.30 -11.85
CA SER A 124 10.75 18.35 -12.65
C SER A 124 10.23 19.75 -12.33
N GLY A 125 10.98 20.82 -12.64
CA GLY A 125 10.56 22.21 -12.47
C GLY A 125 10.97 22.83 -11.12
N ALA A 126 10.18 23.79 -10.62
CA ALA A 126 10.44 24.40 -9.31
C ALA A 126 10.05 23.46 -8.16
N ARG A 127 10.97 23.22 -7.22
CA ARG A 127 10.73 22.36 -6.04
C ARG A 127 9.71 22.93 -5.04
N SER A 128 9.47 24.23 -5.08
CA SER A 128 8.44 24.89 -4.25
C SER A 128 7.01 24.62 -4.72
N ASN A 129 6.81 24.13 -5.95
CA ASN A 129 5.49 23.86 -6.48
C ASN A 129 5.12 22.38 -6.28
N VAL A 130 4.07 22.13 -5.49
CA VAL A 130 3.57 20.77 -5.18
C VAL A 130 3.20 19.98 -6.44
N LYS A 131 2.72 20.64 -7.51
CA LYS A 131 2.35 19.99 -8.78
C LYS A 131 3.54 19.32 -9.50
N ASN A 132 4.77 19.65 -9.10
CA ASN A 132 6.01 19.11 -9.67
C ASN A 132 6.47 17.80 -9.00
N TYR A 133 5.63 17.24 -8.12
CA TYR A 133 5.84 15.94 -7.47
C TYR A 133 4.77 14.96 -7.92
N ARG A 134 5.09 13.67 -7.86
CA ARG A 134 4.12 12.59 -7.99
C ARG A 134 3.99 11.86 -6.64
N PRO A 135 2.77 11.52 -6.19
CA PRO A 135 2.61 10.66 -5.02
C PRO A 135 3.04 9.23 -5.37
N VAL A 136 3.74 8.58 -4.44
CA VAL A 136 4.05 7.15 -4.50
C VAL A 136 3.59 6.48 -3.21
N SER A 137 2.79 5.44 -3.35
CA SER A 137 2.30 4.62 -2.23
C SER A 137 3.33 3.55 -1.85
N LEU A 138 3.75 3.56 -0.59
CA LEU A 138 4.50 2.46 0.00
C LEU A 138 3.53 1.49 0.69
N THR A 139 3.19 0.42 -0.03
CA THR A 139 2.39 -0.70 0.50
C THR A 139 3.27 -1.75 1.18
N SER A 140 2.65 -2.56 2.06
CA SER A 140 3.28 -3.69 2.76
C SER A 140 4.05 -4.61 1.81
N ILE A 141 5.18 -5.14 2.28
CA ILE A 141 6.00 -6.07 1.50
C ILE A 141 5.23 -7.36 1.19
N PHE A 142 4.43 -7.86 2.13
CA PHE A 142 3.63 -9.06 1.91
C PHE A 142 2.56 -8.86 0.84
N CYS A 143 1.92 -7.68 0.79
CA CYS A 143 0.97 -7.32 -0.27
C CYS A 143 1.65 -7.38 -1.64
N LYS A 144 2.84 -6.77 -1.78
CA LYS A 144 3.62 -6.82 -3.04
C LYS A 144 4.04 -8.23 -3.43
N ILE A 145 4.37 -9.10 -2.47
CA ILE A 145 4.72 -10.50 -2.75
C ILE A 145 3.49 -11.26 -3.25
N TRP A 146 2.35 -11.10 -2.58
CA TRP A 146 1.09 -11.72 -2.98
C TRP A 146 0.71 -11.33 -4.41
N GLU A 147 0.74 -10.03 -4.74
CA GLU A 147 0.47 -9.53 -6.09
C GLU A 147 1.46 -10.08 -7.13
N SER A 148 2.76 -10.16 -6.78
CA SER A 148 3.80 -10.73 -7.65
C SER A 148 3.50 -12.18 -8.00
N ILE A 149 3.18 -13.01 -7.00
CA ILE A 149 2.84 -14.42 -7.20
C ILE A 149 1.56 -14.53 -8.02
N PHE A 150 0.50 -13.83 -7.61
CA PHE A 150 -0.80 -13.86 -8.27
C PHE A 150 -0.68 -13.51 -9.75
N LYS A 151 0.07 -12.44 -10.08
CA LYS A 151 0.35 -12.04 -11.45
C LYS A 151 1.07 -13.14 -12.23
N LYS A 152 2.13 -13.74 -11.67
CA LYS A 152 2.90 -14.80 -12.36
C LYS A 152 2.03 -16.02 -12.67
N VAL A 153 1.24 -16.46 -11.69
CA VAL A 153 0.35 -17.63 -11.86
C VAL A 153 -0.74 -17.33 -12.87
N THR A 154 -1.37 -16.16 -12.79
CA THR A 154 -2.44 -15.75 -13.71
C THR A 154 -1.90 -15.66 -15.14
N MET A 155 -0.79 -14.95 -15.37
CA MET A 155 -0.20 -14.81 -16.71
C MET A 155 0.15 -16.17 -17.32
N LYS A 156 0.78 -17.07 -16.53
CA LYS A 156 1.08 -18.43 -16.98
C LYS A 156 -0.17 -19.20 -17.40
N SER A 157 -1.24 -19.12 -16.60
CA SER A 157 -2.50 -19.79 -16.92
C SER A 157 -3.18 -19.26 -18.18
N LEU A 158 -2.96 -17.99 -18.54
CA LEU A 158 -3.47 -17.39 -19.77
C LEU A 158 -2.64 -17.81 -21.00
N GLU A 159 -1.34 -18.06 -20.84
CA GLU A 159 -0.46 -18.50 -21.93
C GLU A 159 -0.63 -19.99 -22.28
N GLU A 160 -1.09 -20.79 -21.32
CA GLU A 160 -1.29 -22.25 -21.48
C GLU A 160 -2.69 -22.64 -22.03
N ASN A 161 -3.57 -21.66 -22.31
CA ASN A 161 -4.93 -21.85 -22.86
C ASN A 161 -5.09 -21.23 -24.25
#